data_AF-A0A2E2JFI9-F1
#
_entry.id   AF-A0A2E2JFI9-F1
#
_cell.length_a   1.000
_cell.length_b   1.000
_cell.length_c   1.000
_cell.angle_alpha   90.00
_cell.angle_beta   90.00
_cell.angle_gamma   90.00
#
_symmetry.space_group_name_H-M   'P 1'
#
loop_
_entity.id
_entity.type
_entity.pdbx_description
1 polymer ?
#
loop_
_entity_poly.entity_id
_entity_poly.type
_entity_poly.pdbx_seq_one_letter_code
_entity_poly.pdbx_strand_id
1 'polypeptide(L)' 'MSAVDQPVGALVASMREAARERAVWAEGRRACREEGPNARFAGTSTADHAIWLAGFAYEQGRRRAGRSWPDR' A
#
# COMPACT_ATOMS: atom_id res chain seq x y z
N MET A 1 29.81 -19.25 -8.29
CA MET A 1 29.05 -18.13 -7.71
C MET A 1 29.96 -17.41 -6.75
N SER A 2 30.24 -16.15 -7.03
CA SER A 2 31.18 -15.32 -6.28
C SER A 2 30.53 -14.87 -4.97
N ALA A 3 31.31 -14.60 -3.92
CA ALA A 3 30.82 -14.14 -2.62
C ALA A 3 29.97 -12.84 -2.68
N VAL A 4 30.03 -12.11 -3.81
CA VAL A 4 29.28 -10.87 -4.07
C VAL A 4 27.94 -11.12 -4.79
N ASP A 5 27.75 -12.26 -5.46
CA ASP A 5 26.52 -12.55 -6.20
C ASP A 5 25.33 -12.76 -5.26
N GLN A 6 25.58 -13.34 -4.09
CA GLN A 6 24.57 -13.64 -3.07
C GLN A 6 23.96 -12.37 -2.40
N PRO A 7 24.75 -11.38 -1.92
CA PRO A 7 24.19 -10.16 -1.35
C PRO A 7 23.47 -9.27 -2.37
N VAL A 8 23.95 -9.22 -3.62
CA VAL A 8 23.28 -8.46 -4.69
C VAL A 8 21.93 -9.09 -5.05
N GLY A 9 21.85 -10.42 -5.13
CA GLY A 9 20.59 -11.13 -5.36
C GLY A 9 19.57 -10.88 -4.24
N ALA A 10 20.00 -10.88 -2.98
CA ALA A 10 19.14 -10.59 -1.85
C ALA A 10 18.60 -9.14 -1.89
N LEU A 11 19.45 -8.16 -2.22
CA LEU A 11 19.03 -6.76 -2.37
C LEU A 11 17.97 -6.61 -3.46
N VAL A 12 18.16 -7.23 -4.63
CA VAL A 12 17.18 -7.18 -5.72
C VAL A 12 15.84 -7.78 -5.30
N ALA A 13 15.85 -8.89 -4.56
CA ALA A 13 14.64 -9.49 -4.02
C ALA A 13 13.92 -8.54 -3.05
N SER A 14 14.64 -7.92 -2.11
CA SER A 14 14.08 -6.95 -1.17
C SER A 14 13.50 -5.72 -1.87
N MET A 15 14.17 -5.21 -2.92
CA MET A 15 13.65 -4.08 -3.70
C MET A 15 12.35 -4.42 -4.43
N ARG A 16 12.24 -5.64 -4.96
CA ARG A 16 11.01 -6.11 -5.60
C ARG A 16 9.87 -6.23 -4.61
N GLU A 17 10.15 -6.76 -3.42
CA GLU A 17 9.16 -6.85 -2.35
C GLU A 17 8.68 -5.45 -1.94
N ALA A 18 9.61 -4.52 -1.67
CA ALA A 18 9.24 -3.15 -1.33
C ALA A 18 8.45 -2.44 -2.45
N ALA A 19 8.75 -2.71 -3.73
CA ALA A 19 7.99 -2.19 -4.84
C ALA A 19 6.56 -2.74 -4.88
N ARG A 20 6.39 -4.04 -4.61
CA ARG A 20 5.08 -4.68 -4.48
C ARG A 20 4.29 -4.07 -3.32
N GLU A 21 4.85 -3.99 -2.12
CA GLU A 21 4.19 -3.43 -0.94
C GLU A 21 3.72 -1.98 -1.20
N ARG A 22 4.56 -1.17 -1.84
CA ARG A 22 4.18 0.20 -2.25
C ARG A 22 3.00 0.23 -3.21
N ALA A 23 2.96 -0.69 -4.17
CA ALA A 23 1.86 -0.78 -5.13
C ALA A 23 0.54 -1.15 -4.43
N VAL A 24 0.57 -2.16 -3.55
CA VAL A 24 -0.60 -2.60 -2.76
C VAL A 24 -1.12 -1.48 -1.84
N TRP A 25 -0.22 -0.75 -1.18
CA TRP A 25 -0.60 0.40 -0.37
C TRP A 25 -1.26 1.51 -1.22
N ALA A 26 -0.68 1.80 -2.39
CA ALA A 26 -1.21 2.80 -3.30
C ALA A 26 -2.59 2.42 -3.84
N GLU A 27 -2.80 1.13 -4.13
CA GLU A 27 -4.10 0.56 -4.50
C GLU A 27 -5.13 0.76 -3.39
N GLY A 28 -4.80 0.46 -2.12
CA GLY A 28 -5.69 0.68 -0.99
C GLY A 28 -6.15 2.13 -0.86
N ARG A 29 -5.24 3.10 -1.06
CA ARG A 29 -5.62 4.52 -1.12
C ARG A 29 -6.52 4.82 -2.32
N ARG A 30 -6.24 4.25 -3.49
CA ARG A 30 -7.04 4.46 -4.71
C ARG A 30 -8.45 3.92 -4.54
N ALA A 31 -8.60 2.70 -4.04
CA ALA A 31 -9.88 2.08 -3.78
C ALA A 31 -10.70 2.89 -2.77
N CYS A 32 -10.07 3.42 -1.72
CA CYS A 32 -10.73 4.39 -0.83
C CYS A 32 -11.24 5.61 -1.58
N ARG A 33 -10.45 6.13 -2.54
CA ARG A 33 -10.84 7.31 -3.30
C ARG A 33 -12.02 7.08 -4.22
N GLU A 34 -11.99 5.97 -4.95
CA GLU A 34 -12.88 5.67 -6.07
C GLU A 34 -14.14 4.90 -5.63
N GLU A 35 -13.99 3.88 -4.78
CA GLU A 35 -15.07 2.97 -4.39
C GLU A 35 -15.60 3.21 -2.97
N GLY A 36 -14.80 3.89 -2.13
CA GLY A 36 -15.19 4.23 -0.76
C GLY A 36 -15.55 2.99 0.07
N PRO A 37 -16.69 2.96 0.78
CA PRO A 37 -17.05 1.85 1.66
C PRO A 37 -17.31 0.52 0.93
N ASN A 38 -17.52 0.55 -0.39
CA ASN A 38 -17.76 -0.65 -1.19
C ASN A 38 -16.46 -1.29 -1.71
N ALA A 39 -15.31 -0.63 -1.49
CA ALA A 39 -14.03 -1.13 -1.92
C ALA A 39 -13.75 -2.54 -1.37
N ARG A 40 -13.25 -3.43 -2.24
CA ARG A 40 -12.85 -4.78 -1.87
C ARG A 40 -11.44 -5.06 -2.33
N PHE A 41 -10.66 -5.73 -1.49
CA PHE A 41 -9.36 -6.23 -1.89
C PHE A 41 -9.53 -7.44 -2.82
N ALA A 42 -8.91 -7.39 -4.01
CA ALA A 42 -9.02 -8.44 -5.01
C ALA A 42 -7.96 -9.55 -4.88
N GLY A 43 -6.90 -9.32 -4.09
CA GLY A 43 -5.83 -10.29 -3.90
C GLY A 43 -6.16 -11.40 -2.90
N THR A 44 -5.31 -12.43 -2.86
CA THR A 44 -5.47 -13.61 -1.99
C THR A 44 -4.52 -13.65 -0.79
N SER A 45 -3.52 -12.77 -0.77
CA SER A 45 -2.51 -12.69 0.29
C SER A 45 -3.04 -11.89 1.49
N THR A 46 -3.02 -12.48 2.68
CA THR A 46 -3.37 -11.78 3.93
C THR A 46 -2.40 -10.63 4.24
N ALA A 47 -1.11 -10.80 3.92
CA ALA A 47 -0.11 -9.74 4.10
C ALA A 47 -0.41 -8.54 3.21
N ASP A 48 -0.76 -8.78 1.93
CA ASP A 48 -1.12 -7.70 1.01
C ASP A 48 -2.43 -7.04 1.44
N HIS A 49 -3.40 -7.82 1.91
CA HIS A 49 -4.65 -7.26 2.42
C HIS A 49 -4.40 -6.30 3.59
N ALA A 50 -3.47 -6.62 4.51
CA ALA A 50 -3.10 -5.73 5.61
C ALA A 50 -2.47 -4.41 5.12
N ILE A 51 -1.57 -4.49 4.13
CA ILE A 51 -0.93 -3.31 3.52
C ILE A 51 -1.97 -2.45 2.78
N TRP A 52 -2.86 -3.08 2.04
CA TRP A 52 -3.97 -2.43 1.35
C TRP A 52 -4.88 -1.71 2.34
N LEU A 53 -5.27 -2.37 3.44
CA LEU A 53 -6.07 -1.78 4.51
C LEU A 53 -5.39 -0.58 5.15
N ALA A 54 -4.06 -0.64 5.37
CA ALA A 54 -3.31 0.50 5.90
C ALA A 54 -3.37 1.71 4.95
N GLY A 55 -3.22 1.49 3.63
CA GLY A 55 -3.42 2.54 2.63
C GLY A 55 -4.84 3.11 2.64
N PHE A 56 -5.84 2.24 2.67
CA PHE A 56 -7.25 2.62 2.71
C PHE A 56 -7.58 3.46 3.95
N ALA A 57 -7.14 3.04 5.14
CA ALA A 57 -7.35 3.74 6.41
C ALA A 57 -6.66 5.12 6.43
N TYR A 58 -5.44 5.21 5.90
CA TYR A 58 -4.73 6.49 5.75
C TYR A 58 -5.55 7.49 4.91
N GLU A 59 -6.04 7.06 3.75
CA GLU A 59 -6.81 7.95 2.86
C GLU A 59 -8.15 8.36 3.49
N GLN A 60 -8.82 7.46 4.21
CA GLN A 60 -10.00 7.80 5.01
C GLN A 60 -9.69 8.87 6.07
N GLY A 61 -8.61 8.71 6.83
CA GLY A 61 -8.18 9.68 7.84
C GLY A 61 -7.89 11.04 7.21
N ARG A 62 -7.14 11.06 6.11
CA ARG A 62 -6.82 12.27 5.34
C ARG A 62 -8.07 13.02 4.90
N ARG A 63 -9.08 12.30 4.39
CA ARG A 63 -10.38 12.88 3.98
C ARG A 63 -11.18 13.43 5.15
N ARG A 64 -11.17 12.76 6.31
CA ARG A 64 -11.83 13.25 7.53
C ARG A 64 -11.18 14.53 8.03
N ALA A 65 -9.85 14.58 8.07
CA ALA A 65 -9.09 15.76 8.44
C ALA A 65 -9.35 16.95 7.51
N GLY A 66 -9.41 16.71 6.19
CA GLY A 66 -9.73 17.74 5.20
C GLY A 66 -11.16 18.29 5.31
N ARG A 67 -12.14 17.49 5.77
CA ARG A 67 -13.51 17.96 6.03
C ARG A 67 -13.67 18.67 7.37
N SER A 68 -12.79 18.42 8.33
CA SER A 68 -12.86 19.02 9.67
C SER A 68 -12.21 20.40 9.77
N TRP A 69 -11.56 20.89 8.70
CA TRP A 69 -11.08 22.26 8.65
C TRP A 69 -12.16 23.14 8.03
N PRO A 70 -12.71 24.13 8.78
CA PRO A 70 -13.55 25.14 8.17
C PRO A 70 -12.67 25.94 7.21
N ASP A 71 -13.10 26.03 5.95
CA ASP A 71 -12.51 26.93 4.96
C ASP A 71 -12.38 28.31 5.61
N ARG A 72 -11.13 28.79 5.76
CA ARG A 72 -10.83 30.14 6.25
C ARG A 72 -11.04 31.16 5.14
#